data_AF-A0A813GLT9-F1
#
_entry.id   AF-A0A813GLT9-F1
#
_cell.length_a   1.000
_cell.length_b   1.000
_cell.length_c   1.000
_cell.angle_alpha   90.00
_cell.angle_beta   90.00
_cell.angle_gamma   90.00
#
_symmetry.space_group_name_H-M   'P 1'
#
loop_
_entity.id
_entity.type
_entity.pdbx_description
1 polymer ?
#
loop_
_entity_poly.entity_id
_entity_poly.type
_entity_poly.pdbx_seq_one_letter_code
_entity_poly.pdbx_strand_id
1 'polypeptide(L)'
;HVNADEVQGLRNEDVAVGLGEGGSRLQLFVGFLSAVNAGLFSALQFACVTVGKRWEYQAAGCENDPEACPAKLKEQFNNFGSWMGSFGLGAGLVTLVLCVLFSAVERRQKRSFPDMHFRLMLFPGNIAGFCWVLGNFFQLAAVVQGGNSVMVPANQTVQLITAGVWGLLYFGEVTSPLRIASWSFAALWTLIFIILLSKERISS
;
A
#
# COMPACT_ATOMS: atom_id res chain seq x y z
N HIS A 1 17.82 16.97 27.54
CA HIS A 1 17.06 15.77 27.91
C HIS A 1 15.60 16.17 28.01
N VAL A 2 14.84 15.93 26.95
CA VAL A 2 13.38 16.06 26.99
C VAL A 2 12.88 14.75 27.59
N ASN A 3 12.05 14.85 28.63
CA ASN A 3 11.57 13.69 29.37
C ASN A 3 10.59 12.91 28.48
N ALA A 4 10.79 11.60 28.30
CA ALA A 4 9.99 10.80 27.37
C ALA A 4 8.49 10.84 27.72
N ASP A 5 8.18 10.95 29.02
CA ASP A 5 6.82 11.05 29.53
C ASP A 5 6.12 12.37 29.15
N GLU A 6 6.87 13.47 29.04
CA GLU A 6 6.35 14.80 28.69
C GLU A 6 5.99 14.89 27.20
N VAL A 7 6.75 14.19 26.34
CA VAL A 7 6.45 14.05 24.91
C VAL A 7 5.20 13.19 24.70
N GLN A 8 4.97 12.20 25.57
CA GLN A 8 3.80 11.32 25.48
C GLN A 8 2.51 12.01 25.94
N GLY A 9 2.59 12.92 26.92
CA GLY A 9 1.46 13.74 27.38
C GLY A 9 0.95 14.69 26.29
N LEU A 10 1.85 15.46 25.66
CA LEU A 10 1.49 16.41 24.59
C LEU A 10 0.89 15.72 23.37
N ARG A 11 1.36 14.51 23.05
CA ARG A 11 0.85 13.73 21.90
C ARG A 11 -0.60 13.25 22.10
N ASN A 12 -1.01 13.01 23.34
CA ASN A 12 -2.37 12.56 23.64
C ASN A 12 -3.37 13.72 23.65
N GLU A 13 -2.95 14.92 24.05
CA GLU A 13 -3.82 16.09 24.06
C GLU A 13 -4.05 16.62 22.62
N ASP A 14 -3.02 16.69 21.78
CA ASP A 14 -3.19 17.18 20.39
C ASP A 14 -3.99 16.21 19.50
N VAL A 15 -3.92 14.90 19.77
CA VAL A 15 -4.75 13.90 19.07
C VAL A 15 -6.21 13.95 19.54
N ALA A 16 -6.46 14.30 20.80
CA ALA A 16 -7.81 14.44 21.34
C ALA A 16 -8.52 15.73 20.88
N VAL A 17 -7.78 16.81 20.60
CA VAL A 17 -8.34 18.14 20.30
C VAL A 17 -8.95 18.26 18.89
N GLY A 18 -8.75 17.31 17.99
CA GLY A 18 -9.25 17.37 16.60
C GLY A 18 -10.59 16.67 16.31
N LEU A 19 -11.13 15.86 17.22
CA LEU A 19 -12.32 15.05 16.99
C LEU A 19 -13.56 15.66 17.65
N GLY A 20 -13.90 16.90 17.28
CA GLY A 20 -15.21 17.46 17.62
C GLY A 20 -16.33 16.56 17.08
N GLU A 21 -17.41 16.38 17.85
CA GLU A 21 -18.54 15.47 17.55
C GLU A 21 -19.19 15.67 16.16
N GLY A 22 -18.96 16.81 15.50
CA GLY A 22 -19.38 17.06 14.11
C GLY A 22 -18.43 16.57 13.01
N GLY A 23 -17.14 16.32 13.32
CA GLY A 23 -16.12 15.90 12.36
C GLY A 23 -16.16 14.41 12.00
N SER A 24 -16.76 13.57 12.85
CA SER A 24 -16.72 12.11 12.73
C SER A 24 -17.36 11.58 11.44
N ARG A 25 -18.53 12.10 11.04
CA ARG A 25 -19.22 11.63 9.82
C ARG A 25 -18.51 12.05 8.54
N LEU A 26 -18.00 13.27 8.48
CA LEU A 26 -17.28 13.78 7.32
C LEU A 26 -15.94 13.05 7.15
N GLN A 27 -15.20 12.83 8.23
CA GLN A 27 -13.94 12.07 8.20
C GLN A 27 -14.17 10.62 7.77
N LEU A 28 -15.21 9.97 8.30
CA LEU A 28 -15.59 8.62 7.88
C LEU A 28 -15.93 8.57 6.40
N PHE A 29 -16.70 9.54 5.91
CA PHE A 29 -17.07 9.64 4.50
C PHE A 29 -15.86 9.90 3.60
N VAL A 30 -14.98 10.82 3.97
CA VAL A 30 -13.73 11.12 3.24
C VAL A 30 -12.80 9.90 3.24
N GLY A 31 -12.68 9.20 4.38
CA GLY A 31 -11.90 7.98 4.49
C GLY A 31 -12.45 6.86 3.60
N PHE A 32 -13.77 6.66 3.60
CA PHE A 32 -14.45 5.71 2.73
C PHE A 32 -14.24 6.05 1.25
N LEU A 33 -14.45 7.30 0.83
CA LEU A 33 -14.21 7.73 -0.55
C LEU A 33 -12.75 7.55 -0.95
N SER A 34 -11.81 7.82 -0.05
CA SER A 34 -10.38 7.63 -0.29
C SER A 34 -10.04 6.16 -0.50
N ALA A 35 -10.61 5.26 0.32
CA ALA A 35 -10.45 3.82 0.18
C ALA A 35 -11.02 3.30 -1.14
N VAL A 36 -12.22 3.75 -1.54
CA VAL A 36 -12.84 3.38 -2.82
C VAL A 36 -11.99 3.86 -3.99
N ASN A 37 -11.55 5.11 -3.98
CA ASN A 37 -10.69 5.64 -5.03
C ASN A 37 -9.35 4.90 -5.12
N ALA A 38 -8.73 4.59 -3.98
CA ALA A 38 -7.50 3.80 -3.94
C ALA A 38 -7.69 2.42 -4.58
N GLY A 39 -8.81 1.74 -4.27
CA GLY A 39 -9.17 0.47 -4.91
C GLY A 39 -9.39 0.62 -6.42
N LEU A 40 -10.11 1.66 -6.86
CA LEU A 40 -10.37 1.92 -8.27
C LEU A 40 -9.10 2.20 -9.07
N PHE A 41 -8.22 3.07 -8.56
CA PHE A 41 -6.95 3.39 -9.22
C PHE A 41 -6.01 2.18 -9.28
N SER A 42 -5.97 1.39 -8.21
CA SER A 42 -5.22 0.13 -8.19
C SER A 42 -5.73 -0.83 -9.27
N ALA A 43 -7.06 -1.04 -9.35
CA ALA A 43 -7.67 -1.88 -10.38
C ALA A 43 -7.39 -1.36 -11.80
N LEU A 44 -7.50 -0.05 -12.02
CA LEU A 44 -7.21 0.57 -13.31
C LEU A 44 -5.73 0.40 -13.70
N GLN A 45 -4.81 0.56 -12.77
CA GLN A 45 -3.38 0.32 -12.99
C GLN A 45 -3.13 -1.11 -13.46
N PHE A 46 -3.66 -2.11 -12.76
CA PHE A 46 -3.50 -3.51 -13.15
C PHE A 46 -4.18 -3.84 -14.49
N ALA A 47 -5.34 -3.22 -14.77
CA ALA A 47 -6.02 -3.36 -16.05
C ALA A 47 -5.17 -2.81 -17.20
N CYS A 48 -4.62 -1.60 -17.06
CA CYS A 48 -3.74 -0.99 -18.06
C CYS A 48 -2.50 -1.85 -18.32
N VAL A 49 -1.85 -2.37 -17.27
CA VAL A 49 -0.69 -3.26 -17.42
C VAL A 49 -1.07 -4.56 -18.13
N THR A 50 -2.21 -5.16 -17.75
CA THR A 50 -2.67 -6.43 -18.34
C THR A 50 -3.03 -6.26 -19.82
N VAL A 51 -3.77 -5.20 -20.17
CA VAL A 51 -4.14 -4.89 -21.55
C VAL A 51 -2.91 -4.54 -22.38
N GLY A 52 -2.01 -3.70 -21.86
CA GLY A 52 -0.77 -3.33 -22.55
C GLY A 52 0.13 -4.54 -22.83
N LYS A 53 0.30 -5.42 -21.85
CA LYS A 53 1.05 -6.67 -22.01
C LYS A 53 0.44 -7.57 -23.09
N ARG A 54 -0.89 -7.73 -23.06
CA ARG A 54 -1.59 -8.55 -24.06
C ARG A 54 -1.47 -7.96 -25.47
N TRP A 55 -1.60 -6.65 -25.60
CA TRP A 55 -1.47 -5.95 -26.87
C TRP A 55 -0.08 -6.12 -27.49
N GLU A 56 0.99 -5.98 -26.69
CA GLU A 56 2.37 -6.21 -27.14
C GLU A 56 2.62 -7.69 -27.50
N TYR A 57 2.07 -8.64 -26.73
CA TYR A 57 2.19 -10.08 -27.03
C TYR A 57 1.49 -10.45 -28.34
N GLN A 58 0.32 -9.88 -28.58
CA GLN A 58 -0.43 -10.07 -29.81
C GLN A 58 0.31 -9.46 -31.01
N ALA A 59 0.86 -8.25 -30.86
CA ALA A 59 1.65 -7.58 -31.90
C ALA A 59 2.92 -8.37 -32.28
N ALA A 60 3.53 -9.06 -31.31
CA ALA A 60 4.69 -9.92 -31.52
C ALA A 60 4.35 -11.35 -32.00
N GLY A 61 3.05 -11.70 -32.12
CA GLY A 61 2.61 -13.03 -32.55
C GLY A 61 2.90 -14.15 -31.54
N CYS A 62 3.10 -13.81 -30.25
CA CYS A 62 3.49 -14.73 -29.19
C CYS A 62 2.49 -14.79 -28.02
N GLU A 63 1.22 -14.41 -28.23
CA GLU A 63 0.18 -14.38 -27.19
C GLU A 63 0.01 -15.72 -26.45
N ASN A 64 0.14 -16.83 -27.17
CA ASN A 64 -0.02 -18.18 -26.61
C ASN A 64 1.29 -18.83 -26.14
N ASP A 65 2.44 -18.24 -26.50
CA ASP A 65 3.76 -18.77 -26.17
C ASP A 65 4.68 -17.62 -25.69
N PRO A 66 4.62 -17.27 -24.38
CA PRO A 66 5.47 -16.23 -23.81
C PRO A 66 6.98 -16.53 -23.94
N GLU A 67 7.36 -17.79 -24.12
CA GLU A 67 8.76 -18.19 -24.30
C GLU A 67 9.25 -17.92 -25.73
N ALA A 68 8.37 -17.93 -26.72
CA ALA A 68 8.69 -17.52 -28.08
C ALA A 68 8.82 -15.99 -28.25
N CYS A 69 8.39 -15.19 -27.27
CA CYS A 69 8.46 -13.73 -27.37
C CYS A 69 9.90 -13.20 -27.44
N PRO A 70 10.16 -12.10 -28.17
CA PRO A 70 11.47 -11.45 -28.23
C PRO A 70 12.02 -11.11 -26.84
N ALA A 71 13.34 -11.23 -26.64
CA ALA A 71 13.99 -10.95 -25.35
C ALA A 71 13.67 -9.56 -24.80
N LYS A 72 13.54 -8.55 -25.67
CA LYS A 72 13.13 -7.19 -25.30
C LYS A 72 11.78 -7.14 -24.59
N LEU A 73 10.80 -7.92 -25.06
CA LEU A 73 9.48 -7.99 -24.44
C LEU A 73 9.54 -8.71 -23.08
N LYS A 74 10.32 -9.79 -23.01
CA LYS A 74 10.55 -10.51 -21.75
C LYS A 74 11.20 -9.62 -20.69
N GLU A 75 12.12 -8.75 -21.11
CA GLU A 75 12.83 -7.81 -20.24
C GLU A 75 11.99 -6.59 -19.84
N GLN A 76 11.21 -6.02 -20.76
CA GLN A 76 10.32 -4.88 -20.48
C GLN A 76 9.23 -5.24 -19.46
N PHE A 77 8.72 -6.47 -19.52
CA PHE A 77 7.78 -7.01 -18.56
C PHE A 77 8.44 -7.85 -17.46
N ASN A 78 9.77 -7.76 -17.31
CA ASN A 78 10.43 -8.37 -16.17
C ASN A 78 9.97 -7.64 -14.91
N ASN A 79 9.32 -8.38 -14.02
CA ASN A 79 8.70 -7.88 -12.79
C ASN A 79 9.69 -7.12 -11.88
N PHE A 80 11.00 -7.33 -12.06
CA PHE A 80 12.01 -6.79 -11.17
C PHE A 80 12.53 -5.39 -11.55
N GLY A 81 13.02 -5.24 -12.79
CA GLY A 81 13.81 -4.05 -13.17
C GLY A 81 12.94 -2.86 -13.56
N SER A 82 12.25 -3.00 -14.70
CA SER A 82 11.50 -1.90 -15.31
C SER A 82 10.30 -1.48 -14.47
N TRP A 83 9.60 -2.44 -13.88
CA TRP A 83 8.41 -2.15 -13.07
C TRP A 83 8.75 -1.43 -11.77
N MET A 84 9.64 -1.99 -10.93
CA MET A 84 10.04 -1.34 -9.66
C MET A 84 10.72 0.01 -9.88
N GLY A 85 11.57 0.11 -10.92
CA GLY A 85 12.23 1.37 -11.28
C GLY A 85 11.23 2.46 -11.67
N SER A 86 10.29 2.15 -12.56
CA SER A 86 9.24 3.08 -12.98
C SER A 86 8.31 3.47 -11.82
N PHE A 87 7.96 2.52 -10.95
CA PHE A 87 7.15 2.75 -9.76
C PHE A 87 7.84 3.69 -8.78
N GLY A 88 9.13 3.45 -8.48
CA GLY A 88 9.91 4.31 -7.60
C GLY A 88 10.05 5.72 -8.14
N LEU A 89 10.29 5.87 -9.45
CA LEU A 89 10.35 7.18 -10.10
C LEU A 89 8.98 7.89 -10.04
N GLY A 90 7.89 7.17 -10.34
CA GLY A 90 6.54 7.69 -10.26
C GLY A 90 6.18 8.16 -8.85
N ALA A 91 6.47 7.34 -7.84
CA ALA A 91 6.26 7.68 -6.43
C ALA A 91 7.06 8.93 -6.03
N GLY A 92 8.32 9.04 -6.47
CA GLY A 92 9.15 10.22 -6.23
C GLY A 92 8.56 11.50 -6.87
N LEU A 93 8.11 11.40 -8.13
CA LEU A 93 7.50 12.52 -8.85
C LEU A 93 6.18 12.98 -8.20
N VAL A 94 5.29 12.05 -7.85
CA VAL A 94 4.03 12.37 -7.17
C VAL A 94 4.30 13.00 -5.81
N THR A 95 5.26 12.46 -5.04
CA THR A 95 5.67 13.03 -3.74
C THR A 95 6.16 14.46 -3.91
N LEU A 96 7.00 14.73 -4.93
CA LEU A 96 7.50 16.08 -5.23
C LEU A 96 6.35 17.05 -5.56
N VAL A 97 5.39 16.63 -6.40
CA VAL A 97 4.22 17.43 -6.76
C VAL A 97 3.39 17.76 -5.51
N LEU A 98 3.11 16.76 -4.67
CA LEU A 98 2.38 16.98 -3.41
C LEU A 98 3.13 17.94 -2.50
N CYS A 99 4.44 17.78 -2.31
CA CYS A 99 5.25 18.71 -1.53
C CYS A 99 5.16 20.15 -2.05
N VAL A 100 5.22 20.35 -3.38
CA VAL A 100 5.07 21.66 -4.01
C VAL A 100 3.67 22.24 -3.79
N LEU A 101 2.62 21.45 -3.96
CA LEU A 101 1.23 21.88 -3.75
C LEU A 101 0.97 22.26 -2.28
N PHE A 102 1.38 21.42 -1.33
CA PHE A 102 1.28 21.73 0.11
C PHE A 102 2.05 23.00 0.46
N SER A 103 3.28 23.12 -0.05
CA SER A 103 4.10 24.34 0.15
C SER A 103 3.42 25.58 -0.43
N ALA A 104 2.78 25.48 -1.59
CA ALA A 104 2.05 26.59 -2.21
C ALA A 104 0.79 26.98 -1.42
N VAL A 105 0.06 26.01 -0.87
CA VAL A 105 -1.12 26.25 -0.04
C VAL A 105 -0.73 26.93 1.28
N GLU A 106 0.28 26.43 2.00
CA GLU A 106 0.77 27.04 3.25
C GLU A 106 1.27 28.48 3.01
N ARG A 107 1.99 28.71 1.90
CA ARG A 107 2.43 30.05 1.50
C ARG A 107 1.27 31.01 1.24
N ARG A 108 0.17 30.53 0.63
CA ARG A 108 -1.05 31.35 0.43
C ARG A 108 -1.76 31.65 1.74
N GLN A 109 -1.70 30.73 2.70
CA GLN A 109 -2.29 30.91 4.04
C GLN A 109 -1.42 31.74 4.99
N LYS A 110 -0.24 32.21 4.54
CA LYS A 110 0.74 32.94 5.35
C LYS A 110 1.17 32.19 6.62
N ARG A 111 1.13 30.87 6.58
CA ARG A 111 1.62 30.02 7.67
C ARG A 111 3.12 29.79 7.49
N SER A 112 3.83 29.59 8.60
CA SER A 112 5.24 29.17 8.57
C SER A 112 5.34 27.78 7.97
N PHE A 113 6.33 27.55 7.10
CA PHE A 113 6.57 26.23 6.54
C PHE A 113 6.88 25.23 7.68
N PRO A 114 6.36 23.99 7.61
CA PRO A 114 6.72 22.96 8.58
C PRO A 114 8.22 22.68 8.46
N ASP A 115 8.91 22.59 9.59
CA ASP A 115 10.32 22.24 9.62
C ASP A 115 10.52 20.86 9.01
N MET A 116 11.29 20.78 7.92
CA MET A 116 11.58 19.50 7.31
C MET A 116 12.59 18.75 8.17
N HIS A 117 12.10 17.85 9.02
CA HIS A 117 12.91 17.00 9.90
C HIS A 117 13.61 15.87 9.12
N PHE A 118 14.33 16.21 8.04
CA PHE A 118 14.98 15.25 7.14
C PHE A 118 15.92 14.31 7.88
N ARG A 119 16.72 14.83 8.81
CA ARG A 119 17.67 13.99 9.57
C ARG A 119 16.96 12.95 10.44
N LEU A 120 15.81 13.31 11.02
CA LEU A 120 15.03 12.41 11.86
C LEU A 120 14.29 11.36 11.02
N MET A 121 13.79 11.74 9.85
CA MET A 121 13.07 10.82 8.95
C MET A 121 13.99 9.95 8.10
N LEU A 122 15.25 10.35 7.87
CA LEU A 122 16.17 9.62 7.00
C LEU A 122 16.38 8.18 7.46
N PHE A 123 16.67 7.96 8.74
CA PHE A 123 16.93 6.63 9.27
C PHE A 123 15.69 5.70 9.24
N PRO A 124 14.56 6.05 9.89
CA PRO A 124 13.37 5.20 9.86
C PRO A 124 12.77 5.07 8.46
N GLY A 125 12.86 6.12 7.63
CA GLY A 125 12.40 6.08 6.24
C GLY A 125 13.20 5.11 5.38
N ASN A 126 14.53 5.09 5.52
CA ASN A 126 15.36 4.12 4.79
C ASN A 126 15.14 2.69 5.27
N ILE A 127 14.96 2.46 6.58
CA ILE A 127 14.63 1.13 7.10
C ILE A 127 13.28 0.67 6.58
N ALA A 128 12.25 1.52 6.66
CA ALA A 128 10.93 1.19 6.14
C ALA A 128 10.97 0.91 4.63
N GLY A 129 11.70 1.72 3.86
CA GLY A 129 11.91 1.50 2.44
C GLY A 129 12.62 0.18 2.14
N PHE A 130 13.68 -0.14 2.89
CA PHE A 130 14.41 -1.41 2.73
C PHE A 130 13.53 -2.61 3.07
N CYS A 131 12.82 -2.58 4.20
CA CYS A 131 11.85 -3.59 4.58
C CYS A 131 10.75 -3.76 3.53
N TRP A 132 10.26 -2.65 2.95
CA TRP A 132 9.25 -2.68 1.90
C TRP A 132 9.76 -3.34 0.62
N VAL A 133 10.97 -2.98 0.16
CA VAL A 133 11.60 -3.62 -1.02
C VAL A 133 11.80 -5.11 -0.78
N LEU A 134 12.28 -5.50 0.40
CA LEU A 134 12.50 -6.90 0.76
C LEU A 134 11.17 -7.68 0.81
N GLY A 135 10.11 -7.09 1.37
CA GLY A 135 8.77 -7.68 1.35
C GLY A 135 8.24 -7.89 -0.07
N ASN A 136 8.40 -6.89 -0.94
CA ASN A 136 8.01 -7.00 -2.35
C ASN A 136 8.85 -8.04 -3.12
N PHE A 137 10.13 -8.19 -2.79
CA PHE A 137 11.00 -9.23 -3.35
C PHE A 137 10.43 -10.63 -3.05
N PHE A 138 10.11 -10.91 -1.78
CA PHE A 138 9.54 -12.21 -1.39
C PHE A 138 8.14 -12.43 -1.93
N GLN A 139 7.30 -11.39 -1.95
CA GLN A 139 5.99 -11.43 -2.58
C GLN A 139 6.11 -11.82 -4.06
N LEU A 140 7.04 -11.21 -4.79
CA LEU A 140 7.25 -11.53 -6.19
C LEU A 140 7.77 -12.96 -6.37
N ALA A 141 8.71 -13.40 -5.54
CA ALA A 141 9.20 -14.78 -5.56
C ALA A 141 8.06 -15.79 -5.34
N ALA A 142 7.15 -15.50 -4.40
CA ALA A 142 5.96 -16.31 -4.17
C ALA A 142 5.04 -16.31 -5.39
N VAL A 143 4.79 -15.16 -6.01
CA VAL A 143 3.98 -15.04 -7.24
C VAL A 143 4.58 -15.81 -8.42
N VAL A 144 5.90 -15.80 -8.58
CA VAL A 144 6.59 -16.57 -9.62
C VAL A 144 6.42 -18.08 -9.42
N GLN A 145 6.40 -18.55 -8.18
CA GLN A 145 6.22 -19.97 -7.87
C GLN A 145 4.74 -20.42 -7.86
N GLY A 146 3.84 -19.62 -7.30
CA GLY A 146 2.43 -19.99 -7.07
C GLY A 146 1.44 -19.42 -8.08
N GLY A 147 1.89 -18.59 -9.02
CA GLY A 147 1.06 -17.97 -10.05
C GLY A 147 0.26 -16.75 -9.55
N ASN A 148 -0.05 -15.85 -10.49
CA ASN A 148 -0.74 -14.59 -10.21
C ASN A 148 -2.15 -14.77 -9.63
N SER A 149 -2.89 -15.79 -10.07
CA SER A 149 -4.29 -15.97 -9.69
C SER A 149 -4.49 -16.30 -8.21
N VAL A 150 -3.51 -16.95 -7.57
CA VAL A 150 -3.60 -17.38 -6.17
C VAL A 150 -2.75 -16.48 -5.27
N MET A 151 -1.52 -16.19 -5.68
CA MET A 151 -0.55 -15.50 -4.81
C MET A 151 -0.85 -14.00 -4.66
N VAL A 152 -1.41 -13.35 -5.68
CA VAL A 152 -1.79 -11.93 -5.59
C VAL A 152 -2.85 -11.69 -4.51
N PRO A 153 -4.03 -12.35 -4.53
CA PRO A 153 -5.02 -12.15 -3.49
C PRO A 153 -4.54 -12.62 -2.11
N ALA A 154 -3.78 -13.72 -2.04
CA ALA A 154 -3.18 -14.17 -0.78
C ALA A 154 -2.26 -13.11 -0.17
N ASN A 155 -1.40 -12.49 -0.98
CA ASN A 155 -0.49 -11.46 -0.52
C ASN A 155 -1.24 -10.19 -0.06
N GLN A 156 -2.26 -9.74 -0.80
CA GLN A 156 -3.08 -8.60 -0.39
C GLN A 156 -3.79 -8.85 0.96
N THR A 157 -4.29 -10.07 1.17
CA THR A 157 -4.90 -10.46 2.45
C THR A 157 -3.88 -10.49 3.59
N VAL A 158 -2.69 -11.05 3.38
CA VAL A 158 -1.63 -11.04 4.40
C VAL A 158 -1.24 -9.61 4.74
N GLN A 159 -1.04 -8.73 3.74
CA GLN A 159 -0.72 -7.33 3.98
C GLN A 159 -1.81 -6.62 4.79
N LEU A 160 -3.09 -6.82 4.44
CA LEU A 160 -4.23 -6.23 5.16
C LEU A 160 -4.29 -6.70 6.62
N ILE A 161 -4.13 -8.01 6.85
CA ILE A 161 -4.15 -8.59 8.19
C ILE A 161 -2.96 -8.09 9.00
N THR A 162 -1.74 -8.14 8.46
CA THR A 162 -0.53 -7.67 9.16
C THR A 162 -0.62 -6.18 9.50
N ALA A 163 -1.11 -5.35 8.58
CA ALA A 163 -1.31 -3.92 8.84
C ALA A 163 -2.33 -3.69 9.97
N GLY A 164 -3.45 -4.41 9.96
CA GLY A 164 -4.45 -4.29 11.02
C GLY A 164 -3.98 -4.84 12.37
N VAL A 165 -3.23 -5.95 12.39
CA VAL A 165 -2.58 -6.45 13.63
C VAL A 165 -1.63 -5.40 14.19
N TRP A 166 -0.83 -4.76 13.34
CA TRP A 166 0.07 -3.69 13.78
C TRP A 166 -0.69 -2.48 14.33
N GLY A 167 -1.77 -2.06 13.66
CA GLY A 167 -2.67 -1.01 14.15
C GLY A 167 -3.26 -1.32 15.53
N LEU A 168 -3.67 -2.56 15.75
CA LEU A 168 -4.23 -3.02 17.01
C LEU A 168 -3.19 -3.14 18.13
N LEU A 169 -2.05 -3.79 17.86
CA LEU A 169 -1.07 -4.14 18.89
C LEU A 169 -0.05 -3.02 19.17
N TYR A 170 0.41 -2.33 18.14
CA TYR A 170 1.49 -1.35 18.26
C TYR A 170 0.95 0.07 18.50
N PHE A 171 -0.04 0.49 17.71
CA PHE A 171 -0.61 1.84 17.83
C PHE A 171 -1.75 1.94 18.84
N GLY A 172 -2.40 0.82 19.17
CA GLY A 172 -3.50 0.81 20.13
C GLY A 172 -4.71 1.63 19.67
N GLU A 173 -4.90 1.78 18.36
CA GLU A 173 -5.92 2.67 17.78
C GLU A 173 -7.36 2.26 18.15
N VAL A 174 -7.57 0.97 18.45
CA VAL A 174 -8.87 0.41 18.79
C VAL A 174 -8.83 -0.15 20.20
N THR A 175 -9.39 0.58 21.15
CA THR A 175 -9.47 0.17 22.56
C THR A 175 -10.74 -0.64 22.85
N SER A 176 -11.77 -0.57 22.00
CA SER A 176 -13.04 -1.24 22.22
C SER A 176 -12.96 -2.75 21.93
N PRO A 177 -13.21 -3.63 22.91
CA PRO A 177 -13.09 -5.08 22.71
C PRO A 177 -14.03 -5.63 21.64
N LEU A 178 -15.21 -5.01 21.47
CA LEU A 178 -16.17 -5.40 20.44
C LEU A 178 -15.62 -5.13 19.03
N ARG A 179 -14.93 -4.00 18.83
CA ARG A 179 -14.33 -3.66 17.54
C ARG A 179 -13.15 -4.56 17.22
N ILE A 180 -12.32 -4.87 18.22
CA ILE A 180 -11.23 -5.85 18.09
C ILE A 180 -11.78 -7.22 17.68
N ALA A 181 -12.81 -7.71 18.38
CA ALA A 181 -13.44 -8.99 18.06
C ALA A 181 -14.04 -9.02 16.64
N SER A 182 -14.72 -7.93 16.24
CA SER A 182 -15.32 -7.80 14.90
C SER A 182 -14.26 -7.79 13.80
N TRP A 183 -13.17 -7.05 14.01
CA TRP A 183 -12.04 -7.02 13.07
C TRP A 183 -11.36 -8.39 12.97
N SER A 184 -11.09 -9.04 14.10
CA SER A 184 -10.46 -10.37 14.13
C SER A 184 -11.32 -11.42 13.43
N PHE A 185 -12.64 -11.36 13.61
CA PHE A 185 -13.58 -12.24 12.90
C PHE A 185 -13.52 -11.99 11.39
N ALA A 186 -13.57 -10.72 10.94
CA ALA A 186 -13.49 -10.38 9.52
C ALA A 186 -12.15 -10.78 8.89
N ALA A 187 -11.04 -10.62 9.62
CA ALA A 187 -9.70 -11.03 9.20
C ALA A 187 -9.61 -12.56 9.03
N LEU A 188 -10.09 -13.33 10.01
CA LEU A 188 -10.13 -14.79 9.95
C LEU A 188 -11.03 -15.29 8.83
N TRP A 189 -12.20 -14.68 8.67
CA TRP A 189 -13.11 -14.98 7.57
C TRP A 189 -12.42 -14.80 6.22
N THR A 190 -11.80 -13.63 5.99
CA THR A 190 -11.06 -13.35 4.75
C THR A 190 -9.95 -14.37 4.48
N LEU A 191 -9.18 -14.74 5.52
CA LEU A 191 -8.12 -15.72 5.41
C LEU A 191 -8.65 -17.11 5.01
N ILE A 192 -9.77 -17.56 5.58
CA ILE A 192 -10.39 -18.85 5.24
C ILE A 192 -10.78 -18.87 3.75
N PHE A 193 -11.44 -17.82 3.24
CA PHE A 193 -11.86 -17.79 1.83
C PHE A 193 -10.68 -17.81 0.86
N ILE A 194 -9.58 -17.14 1.20
CA ILE A 194 -8.35 -17.18 0.39
C ILE A 194 -7.73 -18.58 0.38
N ILE A 195 -7.72 -19.27 1.52
CA ILE A 195 -7.22 -20.66 1.59
C ILE A 195 -8.12 -21.59 0.76
N LEU A 196 -9.44 -21.43 0.83
CA LEU A 196 -10.39 -22.22 0.04
C LEU A 196 -10.20 -21.98 -1.45
N LEU A 197 -10.09 -20.71 -1.88
CA LEU A 197 -9.80 -20.33 -3.26
C LEU A 197 -8.47 -20.93 -3.76
N SER A 198 -7.44 -20.92 -2.90
CA SER A 198 -6.14 -21.51 -3.23
C SER A 198 -6.23 -23.03 -3.46
N LYS A 199 -7.07 -23.73 -2.66
CA LYS A 199 -7.28 -25.17 -2.82
C LYS A 199 -8.00 -25.54 -4.11
N GLU A 200 -9.03 -24.77 -4.49
CA GLU A 200 -9.77 -24.98 -5.73
C GLU A 200 -8.84 -24.93 -6.95
N ARG A 201 -7.90 -23.98 -6.97
CA ARG A 201 -6.95 -23.83 -8.08
C ARG A 201 -5.97 -24.99 -8.20
N ILE A 202 -5.52 -25.60 -7.09
CA ILE A 202 -4.61 -26.75 -7.13
C ILE A 202 -5.32 -27.99 -7.69
N SER A 203 -6.64 -28.08 -7.50
CA SER A 203 -7.44 -29.20 -7.99
C SER A 203 -7.85 -29.11 -9.46
N SER A 204 -7.61 -27.97 -10.13
CA SER A 204 -8.04 -27.68 -11.51
C SER A 204 -6.87 -27.62 -12.47
#